data_AF-A0A945UCU1-F1
#
_entry.id   AF-A0A945UCU1-F1
#
_cell.length_a   1.000
_cell.length_b   1.000
_cell.length_c   1.000
_cell.angle_alpha   90.00
_cell.angle_beta   90.00
_cell.angle_gamma   90.00
#
_symmetry.space_group_name_H-M   'P 1'
#
loop_
_entity.id
_entity.type
_entity.pdbx_description
1 polymer ?
#
loop_
_entity_poly.entity_id
_entity_poly.type
_entity_poly.pdbx_seq_one_letter_code
_entity_poly.pdbx_strand_id
1 'polypeptide(L)'
;MNFGSPHLSTDWLRRADAVARAVHLWVKRRALQHLCEGKEESALAAHGYAFGLIEGLAGSLELTVQEHQMVAYVFCLLNGNEKDALHAARALLDISGEVAASSSYLHGLNDAQTLYLGAHLATMQQGDTMAECPRVES
;
A
#
# COMPACT_ATOMS: atom_id res chain seq x y z
N MET A 1 -4.54 -1.08 43.25
CA MET A 1 -3.45 -1.25 42.26
C MET A 1 -4.08 -1.11 40.89
N ASN A 2 -3.76 -0.03 40.16
CA ASN A 2 -4.24 0.18 38.80
C ASN A 2 -3.46 -0.74 37.86
N PHE A 3 -4.11 -1.75 37.31
CA PHE A 3 -3.63 -2.43 36.11
C PHE A 3 -3.99 -1.57 34.92
N GLY A 4 -3.24 -0.48 34.72
CA GLY A 4 -3.24 0.22 33.44
C GLY A 4 -2.63 -0.72 32.41
N SER A 5 -3.45 -1.54 31.76
CA SER A 5 -3.02 -2.29 30.59
C SER A 5 -2.46 -1.27 29.59
N PRO A 6 -1.19 -1.37 29.15
CA PRO A 6 -0.74 -0.57 28.05
C PRO A 6 -1.61 -1.02 26.88
N HIS A 7 -2.54 -0.16 26.48
CA HIS A 7 -3.25 -0.33 25.22
C HIS A 7 -2.17 -0.30 24.14
N LEU A 8 -1.65 -1.48 23.78
CA LEU A 8 -0.85 -1.69 22.59
C LEU A 8 -1.75 -1.19 21.44
N SER A 9 -1.54 0.05 21.02
CA SER A 9 -2.32 0.64 19.94
C SER A 9 -2.20 -0.28 18.73
N THR A 10 -3.34 -0.75 18.23
CA THR A 10 -3.43 -1.55 17.01
C THR A 10 -3.41 -0.66 15.76
N ASP A 11 -3.13 0.64 15.90
CA ASP A 11 -3.24 1.59 14.79
C ASP A 11 -2.17 1.33 13.72
N TRP A 12 -0.99 0.84 14.11
CA TRP A 12 0.04 0.40 13.17
C TRP A 12 -0.43 -0.80 12.33
N LEU A 13 -1.17 -1.75 12.92
CA LEU A 13 -1.75 -2.88 12.19
C LEU A 13 -2.81 -2.40 11.20
N ARG A 14 -3.71 -1.50 11.63
CA ARG A 14 -4.73 -0.92 10.75
C ARG A 14 -4.11 -0.16 9.58
N ARG A 15 -3.02 0.56 9.83
CA ARG A 15 -2.27 1.28 8.81
C ARG A 15 -1.63 0.31 7.82
N ALA A 16 -0.91 -0.70 8.29
CA ALA A 16 -0.31 -1.72 7.43
C ALA A 16 -1.36 -2.45 6.56
N ASP A 17 -2.49 -2.82 7.17
CA ASP A 17 -3.60 -3.48 6.49
C ASP A 17 -4.28 -2.58 5.44
N ALA A 18 -4.47 -1.29 5.74
CA ALA A 18 -4.99 -0.32 4.78
C ALA A 18 -4.04 -0.14 3.58
N VAL A 19 -2.73 -0.03 3.82
CA VAL A 19 -1.73 0.06 2.76
C VAL A 19 -1.71 -1.22 1.92
N ALA A 20 -1.70 -2.40 2.55
CA ALA A 20 -1.73 -3.68 1.84
C ALA A 20 -2.96 -3.83 0.93
N ARG A 21 -4.14 -3.41 1.40
CA ARG A 21 -5.36 -3.37 0.57
C ARG A 21 -5.26 -2.40 -0.60
N ALA A 22 -4.71 -1.20 -0.38
CA ALA A 22 -4.50 -0.23 -1.44
C ALA A 22 -3.58 -0.79 -2.54
N VAL A 23 -2.47 -1.41 -2.14
CA VAL A 23 -1.54 -2.09 -3.05
C VAL A 23 -2.24 -3.23 -3.79
N HIS A 24 -2.97 -4.09 -3.07
CA HIS A 24 -3.68 -5.22 -3.68
C HIS A 24 -4.67 -4.75 -4.76
N LEU A 25 -5.54 -3.78 -4.44
CA LEU A 25 -6.51 -3.24 -5.38
C LEU A 25 -5.84 -2.59 -6.59
N TRP A 26 -4.75 -1.86 -6.38
CA TRP A 26 -4.01 -1.23 -7.46
C TRP A 26 -3.41 -2.27 -8.42
N VAL A 27 -2.80 -3.34 -7.90
CA VAL A 27 -2.24 -4.43 -8.72
C VAL A 27 -3.34 -5.12 -9.53
N LYS A 28 -4.49 -5.42 -8.92
CA LYS A 28 -5.62 -6.03 -9.63
C LYS A 28 -6.20 -5.10 -10.71
N ARG A 29 -6.30 -3.80 -10.44
CA ARG A 29 -6.71 -2.80 -11.43
C ARG A 29 -5.76 -2.79 -12.63
N ARG A 30 -4.45 -2.81 -12.39
CA ARG A 30 -3.44 -2.82 -13.46
C ARG A 30 -3.53 -4.06 -14.33
N ALA A 31 -3.61 -5.24 -13.70
CA ALA A 31 -3.78 -6.49 -14.43
C ALA A 31 -5.05 -6.48 -15.31
N LEU A 32 -6.15 -5.92 -14.80
CA LEU A 32 -7.37 -5.74 -15.58
C LEU A 32 -7.19 -4.77 -16.76
N GLN A 33 -6.46 -3.66 -16.57
CA GLN A 33 -6.16 -2.72 -17.65
C GLN A 33 -5.33 -3.39 -18.76
N HIS A 34 -4.29 -4.14 -18.40
CA HIS A 34 -3.49 -4.89 -19.37
C HIS A 34 -4.32 -5.90 -20.14
N LEU A 35 -5.21 -6.63 -19.45
CA LEU A 35 -6.13 -7.56 -20.09
C LEU A 35 -7.06 -6.86 -21.10
N CYS A 36 -7.63 -5.71 -20.73
CA CYS A 36 -8.46 -4.90 -21.63
C CYS A 36 -7.69 -4.35 -22.85
N GLU A 37 -6.39 -4.09 -22.68
CA GLU A 37 -5.49 -3.65 -23.75
C GLU A 37 -4.94 -4.80 -24.61
N GLY A 38 -5.32 -6.05 -24.32
CA GLY A 38 -4.80 -7.23 -25.02
C GLY A 38 -3.31 -7.50 -24.73
N LYS A 39 -2.78 -6.96 -23.63
CA LYS A 39 -1.39 -7.16 -23.20
C LYS A 39 -1.32 -8.26 -22.16
N GLU A 40 -0.32 -9.12 -22.28
CA GLU A 40 0.00 -10.10 -21.25
C GLU A 40 0.99 -9.50 -20.24
N GLU A 41 0.68 -9.59 -18.95
CA GLU A 41 1.59 -9.17 -17.88
C GLU A 41 2.27 -10.40 -17.30
N SER A 42 3.61 -10.39 -17.27
CA SER A 42 4.36 -11.47 -16.64
C SER A 42 4.25 -11.39 -15.11
N ALA A 43 4.29 -12.55 -14.45
CA ALA A 43 4.32 -12.61 -12.99
C ALA A 43 5.48 -11.81 -12.39
N LEU A 44 6.63 -11.75 -13.07
CA LEU A 44 7.79 -10.96 -12.64
C LEU A 44 7.49 -9.45 -12.69
N ALA A 45 6.82 -8.97 -13.74
CA ALA A 45 6.43 -7.57 -13.85
C ALA A 45 5.42 -7.21 -12.76
N ALA A 46 4.39 -8.05 -12.55
CA ALA A 46 3.40 -7.87 -11.48
C ALA A 46 4.06 -7.77 -10.08
N HIS A 47 5.05 -8.63 -9.80
CA HIS A 47 5.84 -8.54 -8.57
C HIS A 47 6.66 -7.25 -8.50
N GLY A 48 7.30 -6.84 -9.59
CA GLY A 48 8.05 -5.58 -9.67
C GLY A 48 7.18 -4.37 -9.33
N TYR A 49 5.98 -4.27 -9.93
CA TYR A 49 5.05 -3.18 -9.62
C TYR A 49 4.61 -3.21 -8.16
N ALA A 50 4.22 -4.38 -7.64
CA ALA A 50 3.78 -4.52 -6.25
C ALA A 50 4.88 -4.09 -5.27
N PHE A 51 6.11 -4.54 -5.49
CA PHE A 51 7.26 -4.19 -4.66
C PHE A 51 7.56 -2.69 -4.70
N GLY A 52 7.65 -2.09 -5.89
CA GLY A 52 7.88 -0.66 -6.05
C GLY A 52 6.79 0.19 -5.39
N LEU A 53 5.53 -0.25 -5.48
CA LEU A 53 4.40 0.43 -4.85
C LEU A 53 4.47 0.35 -3.32
N ILE A 54 4.81 -0.81 -2.76
CA ILE A 54 4.97 -1.00 -1.32
C ILE A 54 6.12 -0.13 -0.79
N GLU A 55 7.29 -0.17 -1.43
CA GLU A 55 8.46 0.65 -1.05
C GLU A 55 8.14 2.15 -1.11
N GLY A 56 7.53 2.60 -2.21
CA GLY A 56 7.17 4.00 -2.39
C GLY A 56 6.16 4.49 -1.35
N LEU A 57 5.14 3.69 -1.03
CA LEU A 57 4.14 4.02 0.00
C LEU A 57 4.76 3.96 1.40
N ALA A 58 5.65 3.00 1.66
CA ALA A 58 6.34 2.88 2.94
C ALA A 58 7.20 4.13 3.21
N GLY A 59 7.95 4.60 2.21
CA GLY A 59 8.71 5.85 2.30
C GLY A 59 7.82 7.08 2.44
N SER A 60 6.75 7.20 1.64
CA SER A 60 5.87 8.38 1.66
C SER A 60 5.05 8.52 2.95
N LEU A 61 4.70 7.40 3.58
CA LEU A 61 3.91 7.35 4.81
C LEU A 61 4.79 7.19 6.07
N GLU A 62 6.11 7.21 5.92
CA GLU A 62 7.08 7.02 7.00
C GLU A 62 6.81 5.75 7.82
N LEU A 63 6.49 4.64 7.14
CA LEU A 63 6.23 3.37 7.80
C LEU A 63 7.50 2.86 8.49
N THR A 64 7.32 2.32 9.69
CA THR A 64 8.39 1.58 10.37
C THR A 64 8.76 0.31 9.59
N VAL A 65 9.94 -0.25 9.84
CA VAL A 65 10.37 -1.53 9.26
C VAL A 65 9.34 -2.65 9.55
N GLN A 66 8.77 -2.64 10.75
CA GLN A 66 7.75 -3.62 11.15
C GLN A 66 6.44 -3.44 10.36
N GLU A 67 5.97 -2.22 10.19
CA GLU A 67 4.78 -1.93 9.37
C GLU A 67 5.01 -2.31 7.92
N HIS A 68 6.18 -1.97 7.36
CA HIS A 68 6.54 -2.34 6.00
C HIS A 68 6.54 -3.87 5.79
N GLN A 69 7.15 -4.63 6.70
CA GLN A 69 7.10 -6.09 6.67
C GLN A 69 5.67 -6.64 6.80
N MET A 70 4.85 -6.01 7.63
CA MET A 70 3.45 -6.39 7.80
C MET A 70 2.62 -6.11 6.55
N VAL A 71 2.86 -4.98 5.86
CA VAL A 71 2.23 -4.66 4.57
C VAL A 71 2.50 -5.76 3.57
N ALA A 72 3.76 -6.16 3.39
CA ALA A 72 4.12 -7.23 2.46
C ALA A 72 3.45 -8.56 2.82
N TYR A 73 3.44 -8.92 4.11
CA TYR A 73 2.77 -10.13 4.58
C TYR A 73 1.26 -10.13 4.30
N VAL A 74 0.56 -9.06 4.66
CA VAL A 74 -0.89 -8.94 4.43
C VAL A 74 -1.19 -8.90 2.93
N PHE A 75 -0.38 -8.21 2.13
CA PHE A 75 -0.51 -8.22 0.67
C PHE A 75 -0.39 -9.64 0.09
N CYS A 76 0.54 -10.46 0.58
CA CYS A 76 0.67 -11.84 0.15
C CYS A 76 -0.52 -12.70 0.58
N LEU A 77 -1.07 -12.50 1.79
CA LEU A 77 -2.32 -13.14 2.23
C LEU A 77 -3.48 -12.81 1.28
N LEU A 78 -3.66 -11.52 0.96
CA LEU A 78 -4.73 -11.07 0.06
C LEU A 78 -4.60 -11.64 -1.37
N ASN A 79 -3.40 -12.05 -1.79
CA ASN A 79 -3.18 -12.69 -3.09
C ASN A 79 -3.35 -14.22 -3.06
N GLY A 80 -3.91 -14.79 -2.00
CA GLY A 80 -4.25 -16.21 -1.91
C GLY A 80 -3.08 -17.11 -1.51
N ASN A 81 -1.96 -16.53 -1.05
CA ASN A 81 -0.80 -17.30 -0.59
C ASN A 81 -0.94 -17.72 0.89
N GLU A 82 -2.13 -18.11 1.38
CA GLU A 82 -2.38 -18.30 2.81
C GLU A 82 -1.37 -19.24 3.51
N LYS A 83 -0.95 -20.31 2.83
CA LYS A 83 -0.02 -21.30 3.36
C LYS A 83 1.44 -20.85 3.35
N ASP A 84 1.79 -19.95 2.43
CA ASP A 84 3.17 -19.56 2.14
C ASP A 84 3.39 -18.04 2.23
N ALA A 85 2.44 -17.28 2.78
CA ALA A 85 2.44 -15.82 2.74
C ALA A 85 3.68 -15.21 3.38
N LEU A 86 4.20 -15.83 4.44
CA LEU A 86 5.45 -15.40 5.07
C LEU A 86 6.65 -15.60 4.15
N HIS A 87 6.72 -16.73 3.44
CA HIS A 87 7.79 -17.00 2.50
C HIS A 87 7.68 -16.08 1.27
N ALA A 88 6.47 -15.90 0.73
CA ALA A 88 6.20 -15.00 -0.37
C ALA A 88 6.54 -13.54 -0.02
N ALA A 89 6.19 -13.08 1.19
CA ALA A 89 6.51 -11.74 1.65
C ALA A 89 8.02 -11.54 1.83
N ARG A 90 8.74 -12.54 2.35
CA ARG A 90 10.20 -12.51 2.40
C ARG A 90 10.79 -12.44 0.99
N ALA A 91 10.33 -13.29 0.08
CA ALA A 91 10.79 -13.27 -1.31
C ALA A 91 10.49 -11.94 -2.01
N LEU A 92 9.38 -11.28 -1.66
CA LEU A 92 8.99 -9.97 -2.18
C LEU A 92 9.88 -8.83 -1.65
N LEU A 93 10.33 -8.93 -0.39
CA LEU A 93 11.17 -7.91 0.25
C LEU A 93 12.67 -8.15 0.05
N ASP A 94 13.08 -9.40 -0.16
CA ASP A 94 14.47 -9.82 -0.37
C ASP A 94 14.90 -9.68 -1.83
N ILE A 95 14.14 -8.92 -2.62
CA ILE A 95 14.43 -8.70 -4.03
C ILE A 95 15.66 -7.79 -4.15
N SER A 96 16.83 -8.43 -4.20
CA SER A 96 18.13 -7.80 -4.40
C SER A 96 18.27 -7.17 -5.78
N GLY A 97 18.72 -5.91 -5.84
CA GLY A 97 19.51 -5.28 -6.92
C GLY A 97 18.93 -5.19 -8.33
N GLU A 98 18.62 -6.31 -8.98
CA GLU A 98 18.26 -6.36 -10.42
C GLU A 98 16.80 -5.97 -10.69
N VAL A 99 15.86 -6.33 -9.81
CA VAL A 99 14.44 -5.96 -9.99
C VAL A 99 14.16 -4.55 -9.46
N ALA A 100 14.94 -4.07 -8.47
CA ALA A 100 14.91 -2.67 -8.04
C ALA A 100 15.40 -1.70 -9.14
N ALA A 101 16.07 -2.22 -10.18
CA ALA A 101 16.42 -1.49 -11.40
C ALA A 101 15.45 -1.75 -12.56
N SER A 102 14.43 -2.60 -12.37
CA SER A 102 13.45 -2.90 -13.43
C SER A 102 12.49 -1.75 -13.67
N SER A 103 12.03 -1.60 -14.92
CA SER A 103 11.02 -0.60 -15.27
C SER A 103 9.72 -0.79 -14.49
N SER A 104 9.34 -2.04 -14.17
CA SER A 104 8.12 -2.33 -13.41
C SER A 104 8.20 -1.82 -11.98
N TYR A 105 9.36 -1.99 -11.32
CA TYR A 105 9.60 -1.41 -10.00
C TYR A 105 9.51 0.12 -10.00
N LEU A 106 10.21 0.78 -10.91
CA LEU A 106 10.21 2.25 -10.99
C LEU A 106 8.80 2.81 -11.26
N HIS A 107 8.02 2.12 -12.08
CA HIS A 107 6.61 2.44 -12.30
C HIS A 107 5.80 2.32 -11.00
N GLY A 108 5.92 1.20 -10.28
CA GLY A 108 5.24 1.03 -8.99
C GLY A 108 5.59 2.14 -8.00
N LEU A 109 6.86 2.53 -7.94
CA LEU A 109 7.34 3.60 -7.06
C LEU A 109 6.78 4.98 -7.44
N ASN A 110 6.70 5.29 -8.74
CA ASN A 110 6.09 6.53 -9.22
C ASN A 110 4.57 6.56 -8.97
N ASP A 111 3.91 5.42 -9.17
CA ASP A 111 2.48 5.28 -8.89
C ASP A 111 2.18 5.43 -7.40
N ALA A 112 3.09 5.01 -6.50
CA ALA A 112 2.97 5.26 -5.07
C ALA A 112 2.96 6.75 -4.73
N GLN A 113 3.87 7.52 -5.34
CA GLN A 113 3.93 8.98 -5.15
C GLN A 113 2.64 9.65 -5.64
N THR A 114 2.12 9.20 -6.78
CA THR A 114 0.86 9.71 -7.35
C THR A 114 -0.32 9.42 -6.43
N LEU A 115 -0.42 8.19 -5.91
CA LEU A 115 -1.48 7.81 -4.96
C LEU A 115 -1.39 8.62 -3.67
N TYR A 116 -0.18 8.76 -3.11
CA TYR A 116 0.05 9.53 -1.89
C TYR A 116 -0.34 11.00 -2.07
N LEU A 117 0.14 11.65 -3.13
CA LEU A 117 -0.17 13.04 -3.41
C LEU A 117 -1.67 13.26 -3.66
N GLY A 118 -2.32 12.38 -4.43
CA GLY A 118 -3.75 12.44 -4.68
C GLY A 118 -4.58 12.30 -3.40
N ALA A 119 -4.22 11.36 -2.52
CA ALA A 119 -4.87 11.20 -1.23
C ALA A 119 -4.65 12.43 -0.32
N HIS A 120 -3.42 12.95 -0.28
CA HIS A 120 -3.06 14.12 0.51
C HIS A 120 -3.85 15.37 0.08
N LEU A 121 -3.92 15.64 -1.23
CA LEU A 121 -4.70 16.76 -1.78
C LEU A 121 -6.20 16.62 -1.49
N ALA A 122 -6.75 15.41 -1.59
CA ALA A 122 -8.16 15.16 -1.27
C ALA A 122 -8.48 15.45 0.21
N THR A 123 -7.57 15.13 1.13
CA THR A 123 -7.74 15.46 2.55
C THR A 123 -7.65 16.96 2.84
N MET A 124 -6.84 17.71 2.09
CA MET A 124 -6.77 19.17 2.21
C MET A 124 -8.06 19.85 1.74
N GLN A 125 -8.63 19.40 0.60
CA GLN A 125 -9.89 19.96 0.10
C GLN A 125 -11.09 19.66 1.01
N GLN A 126 -11.09 18.51 1.70
CA GLN A 126 -12.11 18.21 2.71
C GLN A 126 -12.03 19.11 3.95
N GLY A 127 -10.83 19.59 4.30
CA GLY A 127 -10.63 20.55 5.40
C GLY A 127 -11.24 21.93 5.11
N ASP A 128 -11.18 22.39 3.86
CA ASP A 128 -11.73 23.69 3.44
C ASP A 128 -13.26 23.67 3.30
N THR A 129 -13.86 22.51 3.05
CA THR A 129 -15.31 22.40 2.81
C THR A 129 -16.13 22.35 4.13
N MET A 130 -15.50 22.13 5.29
CA MET A 130 -16.19 22.08 6.58
C MET A 130 -16.32 23.43 7.30
N ALA A 131 -15.86 24.53 6.70
CA ALA A 131 -15.90 25.87 7.30
C ALA A 131 -17.26 26.60 7.19
N GLU A 132 -18.24 26.08 6.42
CA GLU A 132 -19.54 26.73 6.25
C GLU A 132 -20.71 25.81 6.61
N CYS A 133 -20.95 25.64 7.91
CA CYS A 133 -22.30 25.32 8.39
C CYS A 133 -23.03 26.63 8.69
N PRO A 134 -24.08 27.03 7.96
CA PRO A 134 -24.89 28.16 8.37
C PRO A 134 -25.61 27.76 9.66
N ARG A 135 -25.37 28.53 10.73
CA ARG A 135 -26.17 28.45 11.96
C ARG A 135 -27.61 28.77 11.59
N VAL A 136 -28.48 27.77 11.65
CA VAL A 136 -29.93 27.99 11.68
C VAL A 136 -30.23 28.55 13.07
N GLU A 137 -30.35 29.88 13.15
CA GLU A 137 -30.91 30.53 14.34
C GLU A 137 -32.38 30.12 14.47
N SER A 138 -32.74 29.62 15.66
CA SER A 138 -34.08 29.17 16.02
C SER A 138 -34.93 30.33 16.55
#